data_AF-A0A417Z3R4-F1
#
_entry.id   AF-A0A417Z3R4-F1
#
_cell.length_a   1.000
_cell.length_b   1.000
_cell.length_c   1.000
_cell.angle_alpha   90.00
_cell.angle_beta   90.00
_cell.angle_gamma   90.00
#
_symmetry.space_group_name_H-M   'P 1'
#
loop_
_entity.id
_entity.type
_entity.pdbx_description
1 polymer ?
#
loop_
_entity_poly.entity_id
_entity_poly.type
_entity_poly.pdbx_seq_one_letter_code
_entity_poly.pdbx_strand_id
1 'polypeptide(L)'
;MNAADLLAAAVRDGQLERSSGVSPHEHPLAARSYLSDGTGLAWHVPSALRSHGTFVLDAEIPRPVRSTLVRRYGVDDPDTFAERWTRAEALAKLADLPIITWLSRHGLTVPEHVGALRDVGETDWSTERFGDVIVTFAVTAHAQRADTSEERSPAVGGTV
;
A
#
# COMPACT_ATOMS: atom_id res chain seq x y z
N MET A 1 -2.78 -8.44 14.30
CA MET A 1 -2.88 -9.02 12.95
C MET A 1 -1.58 -8.70 12.25
N ASN A 2 -0.94 -9.68 11.63
CA ASN A 2 0.29 -9.46 10.86
C ASN A 2 -0.05 -8.77 9.53
N ALA A 3 0.95 -8.30 8.77
CA ALA A 3 0.69 -7.54 7.54
C ALA A 3 -0.02 -8.39 6.46
N ALA A 4 0.34 -9.67 6.34
CA ALA A 4 -0.24 -10.58 5.36
C ALA A 4 -1.73 -10.84 5.57
N ASP A 5 -2.12 -11.19 6.80
CA ASP A 5 -3.51 -11.42 7.17
C ASP A 5 -4.35 -10.14 6.99
N LEU A 6 -3.75 -8.98 7.30
CA LEU A 6 -4.39 -7.69 7.17
C LEU A 6 -4.62 -7.33 5.70
N LEU A 7 -3.61 -7.55 4.84
CA LEU A 7 -3.73 -7.36 3.40
C LEU A 7 -4.79 -8.27 2.81
N ALA A 8 -4.72 -9.57 3.11
CA ALA A 8 -5.66 -10.57 2.60
C ALA A 8 -7.11 -10.24 3.00
N ALA A 9 -7.34 -9.79 4.23
CA ALA A 9 -8.65 -9.33 4.68
C ALA A 9 -9.10 -8.07 3.95
N ALA A 10 -8.22 -7.08 3.78
CA ALA A 10 -8.57 -5.83 3.11
C ALA A 10 -8.83 -6.01 1.60
N VAL A 11 -8.12 -6.90 0.91
CA VAL A 11 -8.37 -7.21 -0.50
C VAL A 11 -9.69 -7.95 -0.66
N ARG A 12 -9.99 -8.92 0.21
CA ARG A 12 -11.24 -9.70 0.17
C ARG A 12 -12.47 -8.87 0.50
N ASP A 13 -12.40 -8.05 1.55
CA ASP A 13 -13.56 -7.37 2.13
C ASP A 13 -13.66 -5.89 1.70
N GLY A 14 -12.60 -5.34 1.10
CA GLY A 14 -12.58 -3.97 0.58
C GLY A 14 -13.27 -3.84 -0.77
N GLN A 15 -13.68 -2.61 -1.07
CA GLN A 15 -14.30 -2.30 -2.36
C GLN A 15 -13.35 -1.44 -3.21
N LEU A 16 -13.11 -1.87 -4.45
CA LEU A 16 -12.35 -1.11 -5.42
C LEU A 16 -13.30 -0.46 -6.42
N GLU A 17 -13.33 0.87 -6.43
CA GLU A 17 -14.12 1.67 -7.37
C GLU A 17 -13.19 2.26 -8.44
N ARG A 18 -13.60 2.22 -9.72
CA ARG A 18 -13.00 3.01 -10.80
C ARG A 18 -13.98 4.06 -11.29
N SER A 19 -13.60 5.33 -11.23
CA SER A 19 -14.45 6.43 -11.72
C SER A 19 -13.62 7.65 -12.13
N SER A 20 -14.20 8.56 -12.88
CA SER A 20 -13.60 9.88 -13.19
C SER A 20 -13.69 10.86 -12.02
N GLY A 21 -14.46 10.53 -10.97
CA GLY A 21 -14.68 11.36 -9.78
C GLY A 21 -13.70 11.11 -8.64
N VAL A 22 -12.77 10.15 -8.77
CA VAL A 22 -11.81 9.82 -7.71
C VAL A 22 -11.00 11.06 -7.34
N SER A 23 -11.15 11.51 -6.10
CA SER A 23 -10.40 12.65 -5.55
C SER A 23 -10.30 12.52 -4.02
N PRO A 24 -9.38 13.26 -3.37
CA PRO A 24 -9.34 13.32 -1.92
C PRO A 24 -10.61 13.92 -1.29
N HIS A 25 -11.36 14.74 -2.04
CA HIS A 25 -12.61 15.31 -1.55
C HIS A 25 -13.75 14.29 -1.57
N GLU A 26 -13.92 13.58 -2.69
CA GLU A 26 -14.99 12.59 -2.86
C GLU A 26 -14.72 11.29 -2.07
N HIS A 27 -13.45 10.87 -1.97
CA HIS A 27 -13.07 9.62 -1.29
C HIS A 27 -11.98 9.88 -0.23
N PRO A 28 -12.26 10.66 0.82
CA PRO A 28 -11.24 11.13 1.77
C PRO A 28 -10.53 10.01 2.54
N LEU A 29 -11.19 8.87 2.69
CA LEU A 29 -10.71 7.74 3.48
C LEU A 29 -10.19 6.57 2.63
N ALA A 30 -10.31 6.65 1.31
CA ALA A 30 -9.83 5.60 0.41
C ALA A 30 -8.35 5.76 0.09
N ALA A 31 -7.64 4.64 -0.12
CA ALA A 31 -6.40 4.68 -0.87
C ALA A 31 -6.73 4.93 -2.34
N ARG A 32 -5.90 5.71 -3.05
CA ARG A 32 -6.21 6.16 -4.42
C ARG A 32 -5.03 6.01 -5.37
N SER A 33 -5.33 5.75 -6.63
CA SER A 33 -4.39 5.89 -7.77
C SER A 33 -5.10 6.51 -8.97
N TYR A 34 -4.34 7.15 -9.86
CA TYR A 34 -4.85 7.87 -11.02
C TYR A 34 -4.29 7.26 -12.30
N LEU A 35 -5.16 6.97 -13.25
CA LEU A 35 -4.83 6.23 -14.46
C LEU A 35 -4.63 7.17 -15.65
N SER A 36 -3.92 6.66 -16.66
CA SER A 36 -3.59 7.42 -17.88
C SER A 36 -4.78 7.73 -18.79
N ASP A 37 -5.95 7.14 -18.54
CA ASP A 37 -7.20 7.41 -19.27
C ASP A 37 -8.06 8.51 -18.64
N GLY A 38 -7.59 9.12 -17.54
CA GLY A 38 -8.29 10.17 -16.81
C GLY A 38 -9.27 9.65 -15.75
N THR A 39 -9.37 8.35 -15.55
CA THR A 39 -10.06 7.76 -14.39
C THR A 39 -9.12 7.58 -13.20
N GLY A 40 -9.65 7.31 -12.02
CA GLY A 40 -8.88 6.87 -10.87
C GLY A 40 -9.48 5.63 -10.24
N LEU A 41 -8.69 4.99 -9.37
CA LEU A 41 -9.13 3.93 -8.48
C LEU A 41 -9.24 4.46 -7.05
N ALA A 42 -10.30 4.09 -6.35
CA ALA A 42 -10.48 4.30 -4.92
C ALA A 42 -10.69 2.94 -4.23
N TRP A 43 -9.79 2.57 -3.33
CA TRP A 43 -9.93 1.36 -2.50
C TRP A 43 -10.44 1.72 -1.11
N HIS A 44 -11.66 1.28 -0.86
CA HIS A 44 -12.38 1.45 0.38
C HIS A 44 -12.10 0.26 1.30
N VAL A 45 -11.08 0.42 2.15
CA VAL A 45 -10.76 -0.56 3.20
C VAL A 45 -11.82 -0.50 4.31
N PRO A 46 -12.35 -1.65 4.76
CA PRO A 46 -13.34 -1.70 5.84
C PRO A 46 -12.87 -0.94 7.09
N SER A 47 -13.77 -0.20 7.73
CA SER A 47 -13.46 0.60 8.93
C SER A 47 -12.81 -0.22 10.05
N ALA A 48 -13.24 -1.47 10.22
CA ALA A 48 -12.69 -2.40 11.21
C ALA A 48 -11.21 -2.75 10.97
N LEU A 49 -10.70 -2.60 9.73
CA LEU A 49 -9.31 -2.90 9.38
C LEU A 49 -8.41 -1.65 9.40
N ARG A 50 -8.99 -0.47 9.16
CA ARG A 50 -8.23 0.79 9.01
C ARG A 50 -7.41 1.21 10.23
N SER A 51 -7.80 0.79 11.44
CA SER A 51 -7.03 1.06 12.67
C SER A 51 -5.86 0.11 12.89
N HIS A 52 -5.70 -0.93 12.06
CA HIS A 52 -4.66 -1.94 12.21
C HIS A 52 -3.48 -1.74 11.26
N GLY A 53 -3.55 -0.80 10.33
CA GLY A 53 -2.48 -0.57 9.38
C GLY A 53 -2.65 0.65 8.49
N THR A 54 -1.60 0.95 7.76
CA THR A 54 -1.59 1.95 6.69
C THR A 54 -1.77 1.22 5.37
N PHE A 55 -2.76 1.61 4.59
CA PHE A 55 -3.12 0.96 3.32
C PHE A 55 -2.88 1.91 2.16
N VAL A 56 -2.24 1.42 1.11
CA VAL A 56 -2.06 2.15 -0.14
C VAL A 56 -2.34 1.24 -1.32
N LEU A 57 -2.56 1.87 -2.48
CA LEU A 57 -2.54 1.16 -3.75
C LEU A 57 -1.79 1.99 -4.78
N ASP A 58 -1.30 1.32 -5.79
CA ASP A 58 -0.91 1.93 -7.05
C ASP A 58 -1.45 1.12 -8.22
N ALA A 59 -1.63 1.74 -9.38
CA ALA A 59 -2.31 1.11 -10.49
C ALA A 59 -1.90 1.73 -11.83
N GLU A 60 -1.78 0.88 -12.86
CA GLU A 60 -1.38 1.28 -14.20
C GLU A 60 -2.18 0.54 -15.27
N ILE A 61 -2.50 1.23 -16.37
CA ILE A 61 -3.00 0.59 -17.59
C ILE A 61 -1.77 0.26 -18.43
N PRO A 62 -1.44 -1.02 -18.68
CA PRO A 62 -0.23 -1.37 -19.42
C PRO A 62 -0.15 -0.68 -20.78
N ARG A 63 1.00 -0.04 -21.04
CA ARG A 63 1.31 0.67 -22.29
C ARG A 63 2.70 0.29 -22.79
N PRO A 64 2.98 0.41 -24.10
CA PRO A 64 4.32 0.21 -24.63
C PRO A 64 5.39 0.97 -23.83
N VAL A 65 6.40 0.24 -23.35
CA VAL A 65 7.45 0.82 -22.51
C VAL A 65 8.38 1.69 -23.36
N ARG A 66 8.62 2.93 -22.91
CA ARG A 66 9.53 3.83 -23.62
C ARG A 66 10.95 3.25 -23.65
N SER A 67 11.63 3.35 -24.79
CA SER A 67 12.97 2.75 -24.96
C SER A 67 14.01 3.21 -23.93
N THR A 68 13.87 4.42 -23.38
CA THR A 68 14.71 4.93 -22.28
C THR A 68 14.52 4.14 -20.99
N LEU A 69 13.28 3.74 -20.68
CA LEU A 69 12.94 2.92 -19.52
C LEU A 69 13.37 1.47 -19.75
N VAL A 70 13.19 0.94 -20.96
CA VAL A 70 13.70 -0.40 -21.33
C VAL A 70 15.22 -0.47 -21.13
N ARG A 71 15.98 0.51 -21.64
CA ARG A 71 17.44 0.55 -21.44
C ARG A 71 17.83 0.64 -19.97
N ARG A 72 17.05 1.35 -19.15
CA ARG A 72 17.34 1.56 -17.73
C ARG A 72 17.03 0.34 -16.88
N TYR A 73 15.91 -0.34 -17.16
CA TYR A 73 15.38 -1.39 -16.28
C TYR A 73 15.37 -2.79 -16.88
N GLY A 74 15.68 -2.93 -18.18
CA GLY A 74 15.74 -4.23 -18.86
C GLY A 74 14.39 -4.93 -19.00
N VAL A 75 13.28 -4.18 -18.99
CA VAL A 75 11.92 -4.73 -19.14
C VAL A 75 11.26 -4.02 -20.32
N ASP A 76 10.87 -4.78 -21.33
CA ASP A 76 10.17 -4.29 -22.53
C ASP A 76 8.69 -4.70 -22.58
N ASP A 77 8.34 -5.81 -21.94
CA ASP A 77 6.97 -6.28 -21.79
C ASP A 77 6.13 -5.29 -20.95
N PRO A 78 5.05 -4.71 -21.52
CA PRO A 78 4.21 -3.72 -20.84
C PRO A 78 3.61 -4.19 -19.52
N ASP A 79 3.14 -5.44 -19.47
CA ASP A 79 2.48 -5.98 -18.28
C ASP A 79 3.51 -6.18 -17.17
N THR A 80 4.64 -6.81 -17.47
CA THR A 80 5.76 -6.99 -16.53
C THR A 80 6.29 -5.65 -16.02
N PHE A 81 6.37 -4.63 -16.89
CA PHE A 81 6.78 -3.29 -16.48
C PHE A 81 5.77 -2.66 -15.52
N ALA A 82 4.48 -2.72 -15.84
CA ALA A 82 3.40 -2.18 -15.02
C ALA A 82 3.30 -2.89 -13.66
N GLU A 83 3.47 -4.21 -13.59
CA GLU A 83 3.52 -4.94 -12.31
C GLU A 83 4.65 -4.45 -11.41
N ARG A 84 5.86 -4.31 -11.97
CA ARG A 84 7.01 -3.84 -11.20
C ARG A 84 6.91 -2.37 -10.83
N TRP A 85 6.36 -1.54 -11.74
CA TRP A 85 6.15 -0.12 -11.52
C TRP A 85 5.16 0.13 -10.38
N THR A 86 3.96 -0.46 -10.46
CA THR A 86 2.92 -0.27 -9.44
C THR A 86 3.37 -0.76 -8.08
N ARG A 87 4.14 -1.86 -8.03
CA ARG A 87 4.73 -2.33 -6.78
C ARG A 87 5.76 -1.37 -6.20
N ALA A 88 6.63 -0.82 -7.04
CA ALA A 88 7.59 0.20 -6.61
C ALA A 88 6.88 1.47 -6.10
N GLU A 89 5.83 1.94 -6.78
CA GLU A 89 5.06 3.11 -6.34
C GLU A 89 4.28 2.84 -5.05
N ALA A 90 3.61 1.69 -4.92
CA ALA A 90 2.89 1.35 -3.70
C ALA A 90 3.83 1.32 -2.48
N LEU A 91 5.01 0.73 -2.61
CA LEU A 91 5.98 0.69 -1.51
C LEU A 91 6.65 2.04 -1.25
N ALA A 92 6.87 2.85 -2.29
CA ALA A 92 7.33 4.23 -2.12
C ALA A 92 6.29 5.06 -1.36
N LYS A 93 4.99 4.88 -1.62
CA LYS A 93 3.88 5.51 -0.88
C LYS A 93 3.86 5.08 0.59
N LEU A 94 4.02 3.79 0.88
CA LEU A 94 4.10 3.31 2.28
C LEU A 94 5.32 3.89 3.01
N ALA A 95 6.43 4.04 2.31
CA ALA A 95 7.65 4.64 2.85
C ALA A 95 7.63 6.16 2.93
N ASP A 96 6.56 6.82 2.48
CA ASP A 96 6.48 8.27 2.33
C ASP A 96 7.68 8.85 1.54
N LEU A 97 8.04 8.19 0.44
CA LEU A 97 9.15 8.59 -0.43
C LEU A 97 8.64 8.96 -1.82
N PRO A 98 9.22 10.01 -2.44
CA PRO A 98 9.05 10.22 -3.88
C PRO A 98 9.54 8.99 -4.65
N ILE A 99 8.79 8.57 -5.67
CA ILE A 99 9.15 7.41 -6.51
C ILE A 99 10.56 7.54 -7.10
N ILE A 100 11.01 8.75 -7.42
CA ILE A 100 12.39 8.96 -7.95
C ILE A 100 13.45 8.53 -6.94
N THR A 101 13.21 8.81 -5.66
CA THR A 101 14.09 8.43 -4.54
C THR A 101 14.10 6.93 -4.39
N TRP A 102 12.95 6.29 -4.45
CA TRP A 102 12.82 4.83 -4.46
C TRP A 102 13.61 4.19 -5.61
N LEU A 103 13.36 4.61 -6.85
CA LEU A 103 13.99 4.07 -8.05
C LEU A 103 15.51 4.23 -8.05
N SER A 104 16.04 5.28 -7.41
CA SER A 104 17.49 5.47 -7.27
C SER A 104 18.15 4.47 -6.32
N ARG A 105 17.41 3.98 -5.32
CA ARG A 105 17.90 3.04 -4.29
C ARG A 105 17.65 1.59 -4.67
N HIS A 106 16.47 1.31 -5.21
CA HIS A 106 15.95 -0.05 -5.39
C HIS A 106 15.64 -0.41 -6.84
N GLY A 107 15.57 0.59 -7.74
CA GLY A 107 15.09 0.37 -9.10
C GLY A 107 13.64 -0.14 -9.10
N LEU A 108 13.33 -0.98 -10.10
CA LEU A 108 12.05 -1.70 -10.18
C LEU A 108 12.05 -3.03 -9.42
N THR A 109 13.16 -3.37 -8.76
CA THR A 109 13.27 -4.59 -7.97
C THR A 109 12.67 -4.34 -6.61
N VAL A 110 11.76 -5.22 -6.20
CA VAL A 110 11.14 -5.20 -4.88
C VAL A 110 11.43 -6.53 -4.20
N PRO A 111 11.95 -6.55 -2.96
CA PRO A 111 12.07 -7.79 -2.19
C PRO A 111 10.70 -8.43 -1.97
N GLU A 112 10.60 -9.76 -2.14
CA GLU A 112 9.36 -10.51 -1.88
C GLU A 112 8.85 -10.32 -0.45
N HIS A 113 9.75 -10.03 0.50
CA HIS A 113 9.41 -9.66 1.87
C HIS A 113 10.06 -8.32 2.18
N VAL A 114 9.26 -7.27 2.24
CA VAL A 114 9.71 -5.91 2.57
C VAL A 114 9.76 -5.73 4.10
N GLY A 115 10.08 -6.80 4.83
CA GLY A 115 9.92 -6.93 6.29
C GLY A 115 10.72 -5.95 7.14
N ALA A 116 11.55 -5.09 6.52
CA ALA A 116 12.11 -3.92 7.15
C ALA A 116 12.56 -2.90 6.08
N LEU A 117 11.63 -2.26 5.38
CA LEU A 117 11.89 -0.85 5.10
C LEU A 117 12.02 -0.21 6.48
N ARG A 118 13.25 0.18 6.87
CA ARG A 118 13.65 0.46 8.27
C ARG A 118 12.72 1.39 9.04
N ASP A 119 11.90 2.17 8.33
CA ASP A 119 11.01 3.19 8.88
C ASP A 119 9.51 2.88 8.68
N VAL A 120 9.17 1.79 8.00
CA VAL A 120 7.79 1.44 7.64
C VAL A 120 7.23 0.37 8.56
N GLY A 121 8.04 -0.62 8.98
CA GLY A 121 7.57 -1.73 9.82
C GLY A 121 7.12 -2.94 8.99
N GLU A 122 6.35 -3.84 9.61
CA GLU A 122 5.92 -5.08 8.97
C GLU A 122 5.00 -4.78 7.77
N THR A 123 5.42 -5.18 6.58
CA THR A 123 4.81 -4.77 5.30
C THR A 123 4.54 -5.98 4.42
N ASP A 124 3.40 -5.97 3.73
CA ASP A 124 3.06 -6.94 2.70
C ASP A 124 2.36 -6.27 1.50
N TRP A 125 2.35 -6.93 0.35
CA TRP A 125 1.75 -6.44 -0.89
C TRP A 125 1.26 -7.56 -1.81
N SER A 126 0.29 -7.25 -2.67
CA SER A 126 -0.26 -8.15 -3.70
C SER A 126 -0.46 -7.37 -4.99
N THR A 127 -0.05 -7.94 -6.12
CA THR A 127 -0.28 -7.38 -7.46
C THR A 127 -1.31 -8.23 -8.19
N GLU A 128 -2.39 -7.61 -8.65
CA GLU A 128 -3.54 -8.26 -9.28
C GLU A 128 -4.00 -7.50 -10.52
N ARG A 129 -4.64 -8.22 -11.45
CA ARG A 129 -5.21 -7.62 -12.67
C ARG A 129 -6.73 -7.46 -12.54
N PHE A 130 -7.20 -6.23 -12.72
CA PHE A 130 -8.61 -5.87 -12.76
C PHE A 130 -8.98 -5.34 -14.15
N GLY A 131 -9.39 -6.24 -15.04
CA GLY A 131 -9.66 -5.92 -16.43
C GLY A 131 -8.39 -5.49 -17.18
N ASP A 132 -8.34 -4.24 -17.61
CA ASP A 132 -7.20 -3.61 -18.30
C ASP A 132 -6.19 -2.96 -17.35
N VAL A 133 -6.43 -2.98 -16.03
CA VAL A 133 -5.58 -2.32 -15.04
C VAL A 133 -4.81 -3.36 -14.22
N ILE A 134 -3.52 -3.11 -14.02
CA ILE A 134 -2.69 -3.82 -13.04
C ILE A 134 -2.65 -2.98 -11.78
N VAL A 135 -2.98 -3.58 -10.63
CA VAL A 135 -3.09 -2.91 -9.34
C VAL A 135 -2.18 -3.59 -8.35
N THR A 136 -1.37 -2.83 -7.63
CA THR A 136 -0.68 -3.33 -6.44
C THR A 136 -1.33 -2.74 -5.20
N PHE A 137 -1.83 -3.60 -4.31
CA PHE A 137 -2.24 -3.27 -2.96
C PHE A 137 -1.06 -3.48 -2.02
N ALA A 138 -0.87 -2.57 -1.07
CA ALA A 138 0.16 -2.73 -0.06
C ALA A 138 -0.34 -2.24 1.31
N VAL A 139 0.15 -2.90 2.36
CA VAL A 139 -0.17 -2.56 3.73
C VAL A 139 1.07 -2.59 4.60
N THR A 140 1.04 -1.75 5.62
CA THR A 140 1.92 -1.84 6.77
C THR A 140 1.09 -2.07 8.02
N ALA A 141 1.35 -3.14 8.75
CA ALA A 141 0.69 -3.40 10.03
C ALA A 141 1.22 -2.43 11.10
N HIS A 142 0.30 -1.79 11.82
CA HIS A 142 0.68 -1.01 13.00
C HIS A 142 1.06 -1.98 14.13
N ALA A 143 2.20 -1.72 14.78
CA ALA A 143 2.58 -2.47 15.97
C ALA A 143 1.42 -2.41 16.99
N GLN A 144 1.02 -3.56 17.52
CA GLN A 144 0.09 -3.57 18.65
C GLN A 144 0.77 -2.82 19.80
N ARG A 145 0.20 -1.68 20.21
CA ARG A 145 0.62 -1.05 21.46
C ARG A 145 0.41 -2.08 22.55
N ALA A 146 1.48 -2.50 23.22
CA ALA A 146 1.36 -3.22 24.46
C ALA A 146 0.57 -2.32 25.41
N ASP A 147 -0.58 -2.80 25.87
CA ASP A 147 -1.40 -2.13 26.86
C ASP A 147 -0.61 -2.13 28.18
N THR A 148 0.19 -1.10 28.41
CA THR A 148 0.79 -0.84 29.72
C THR A 148 -0.24 -0.14 30.60
N SER A 149 -1.38 -0.80 30.83
CA SER A 149 -2.23 -0.53 31.98
C SER A 149 -1.70 -1.40 33.12
N GLU A 150 -0.59 -0.96 33.73
CA GLU A 150 -0.35 -1.31 35.13
C GLU A 150 -1.53 -0.75 35.93
N GLU A 151 -2.38 -1.66 36.41
CA GLU A 151 -3.37 -1.40 37.44
C GLU A 151 -2.71 -0.63 38.58
N ARG A 152 -2.99 0.68 38.66
CA ARG A 152 -2.87 1.38 39.94
C ARG A 152 -3.94 0.81 40.87
N SER A 153 -3.58 -0.25 41.60
CA SER A 153 -4.32 -0.67 42.80
C SER A 153 -4.52 0.55 43.70
N PRO A 154 -5.76 0.87 44.14
CA PRO A 154 -5.95 1.87 45.16
C PRO A 154 -5.38 1.32 46.48
N ALA A 155 -4.42 2.04 47.04
CA ALA A 155 -3.93 1.77 48.40
C ALA A 155 -5.11 1.87 49.37
N VAL A 156 -5.45 0.75 49.99
CA VAL A 156 -6.40 0.70 51.10
C VAL A 156 -5.81 1.51 52.25
N GLY A 157 -6.43 2.65 52.54
CA GLY A 157 -6.10 3.47 53.70
C GLY A 157 -6.44 2.73 54.99
N GLY A 158 -5.43 2.20 55.67
CA GLY A 158 -5.51 1.86 57.08
C GLY A 158 -5.47 3.16 57.89
N THR A 159 -6.52 3.44 58.66
CA THR A 159 -6.45 4.39 59.78
C THR A 159 -6.62 3.60 61.07
N VAL A 160 -5.74 3.93 62.01
CA VAL A 160 -5.57 3.40 63.38
C VAL A 160 -6.81 3.67 64.24
#